data_AF-A0A938FAQ0-F1
#
_entry.id   AF-A0A938FAQ0-F1
#
_cell.length_a   1.000
_cell.length_b   1.000
_cell.length_c   1.000
_cell.angle_alpha   90.00
_cell.angle_beta   90.00
_cell.angle_gamma   90.00
#
_symmetry.space_group_name_H-M   'P 1'
#
loop_
_entity.id
_entity.type
_entity.pdbx_description
1 polymer ?
#
loop_
_entity_poly.entity_id
_entity_poly.type
_entity_poly.pdbx_seq_one_letter_code
_entity_poly.pdbx_strand_id
1 'polypeptide(L)'
;MLETSIESPAPVRVVSEAIKDWIGKLGPIWVEGELSQVDDRKGSTMIFMRLRDTSAEMSISVSCHRSVFAAVAPLPANARIKVFSKVNFYTGNGSLSL
;
A
#
# COMPACT_ATOMS: atom_id res chain seq x y z
N MET A 1 -0.16 -0.38 26.16
CA MET A 1 -0.50 -1.61 25.41
C MET A 1 -1.99 -1.83 25.59
N LEU A 2 -2.73 -2.31 24.60
CA LEU A 2 -4.14 -2.65 24.80
C LEU A 2 -4.21 -3.89 25.70
N GLU A 3 -4.87 -3.78 26.85
CA GLU A 3 -5.16 -4.92 27.73
C GLU A 3 -6.50 -5.52 27.30
N THR A 4 -6.50 -6.80 26.92
CA THR A 4 -7.68 -7.49 26.41
C THR A 4 -7.76 -8.89 26.99
N SER A 5 -8.97 -9.35 27.26
CA SER A 5 -9.25 -10.73 27.67
C SER A 5 -10.46 -11.28 26.92
N ILE A 6 -10.85 -12.53 27.21
CA ILE A 6 -12.06 -13.13 26.65
C ILE A 6 -13.31 -12.42 27.19
N GLU A 7 -13.27 -12.04 28.48
CA GLU A 7 -14.33 -11.32 29.17
C GLU A 7 -14.40 -9.85 28.79
N SER A 8 -13.27 -9.27 28.34
CA SER A 8 -13.18 -7.89 27.86
C SER A 8 -12.40 -7.81 26.54
N PRO A 9 -13.01 -8.23 25.41
CA PRO A 9 -12.35 -8.19 24.11
C PRO A 9 -12.30 -6.75 23.57
N ALA A 10 -11.22 -6.40 22.88
CA ALA A 10 -11.16 -5.13 22.16
C ALA A 10 -12.12 -5.15 20.96
N PRO A 11 -12.92 -4.09 20.75
CA PRO A 11 -13.69 -3.94 19.52
C PRO A 11 -12.77 -3.87 18.29
N VAL A 12 -13.20 -4.45 17.16
CA VAL A 12 -12.43 -4.43 15.89
C VAL A 12 -12.03 -3.01 15.49
N ARG A 13 -12.89 -2.01 15.71
CA ARG A 13 -12.57 -0.59 15.45
C ARG A 13 -11.32 -0.13 16.20
N VAL A 14 -11.17 -0.52 17.48
CA VAL A 14 -10.05 -0.10 18.33
C VAL A 14 -8.75 -0.72 17.82
N VAL A 15 -8.78 -1.99 17.44
CA VAL A 15 -7.61 -2.68 16.86
C VAL A 15 -7.25 -2.09 15.50
N SER A 16 -8.24 -1.86 14.64
CA SER A 16 -8.06 -1.29 13.29
C SER A 16 -7.46 0.12 13.34
N GLU A 17 -7.95 0.97 14.25
CA GLU A 17 -7.40 2.31 14.51
C GLU A 17 -5.97 2.23 15.06
N ALA A 18 -5.70 1.34 16.02
CA ALA A 18 -4.34 1.15 16.56
C ALA A 18 -3.34 0.70 15.49
N ILE A 19 -3.74 -0.19 14.57
CA ILE A 19 -2.90 -0.60 13.43
C ILE A 19 -2.63 0.59 12.51
N LYS A 20 -3.66 1.36 12.16
CA LYS A 20 -3.51 2.56 11.33
C LYS A 20 -2.51 3.55 11.95
N ASP A 21 -2.63 3.81 13.24
CA ASP A 21 -1.77 4.74 13.95
C ASP A 21 -0.33 4.22 14.03
N TRP A 22 -0.15 2.92 14.29
CA TRP A 22 1.16 2.29 14.31
C TRP A 22 1.86 2.39 12.95
N ILE A 23 1.17 2.05 11.88
CA ILE A 23 1.69 2.12 10.51
C ILE A 23 1.95 3.57 10.10
N GLY A 24 1.09 4.50 10.54
CA GLY A 24 1.25 5.93 10.31
C GLY A 24 2.58 6.50 10.84
N LYS A 25 3.20 5.88 11.86
CA LYS A 25 4.51 6.27 12.39
C LYS A 25 5.66 6.09 11.40
N LEU A 26 5.49 5.23 10.39
CA LEU A 26 6.49 5.05 9.34
C LEU A 26 6.70 6.33 8.52
N GLY A 27 5.65 7.15 8.40
CA GLY A 27 5.67 8.37 7.60
C GLY A 27 5.85 8.11 6.10
N PRO A 28 6.15 9.17 5.32
CA PRO A 28 6.54 9.06 3.93
C PRO A 28 7.93 8.44 3.79
N ILE A 29 8.07 7.41 2.95
CA ILE A 29 9.31 6.67 2.73
C ILE A 29 9.56 6.44 1.25
N TRP A 30 10.83 6.23 0.90
CA TRP A 30 11.22 5.72 -0.41
C TRP A 30 11.17 4.19 -0.42
N VAL A 31 10.53 3.63 -1.44
CA VAL A 31 10.44 2.19 -1.68
C VAL A 31 10.91 1.92 -3.10
N GLU A 32 11.76 0.91 -3.26
CA GLU A 32 12.16 0.37 -4.56
C GLU A 32 11.48 -0.99 -4.77
N GLY A 33 11.08 -1.26 -6.00
CA GLY A 33 10.55 -2.57 -6.36
C GLY A 33 10.31 -2.70 -7.86
N GLU A 34 10.03 -3.92 -8.28
CA GLU A 34 9.68 -4.22 -9.67
C GLU A 34 8.16 -4.25 -9.84
N LEU A 35 7.64 -3.60 -10.87
CA LEU A 35 6.22 -3.68 -11.22
C LEU A 35 5.87 -5.07 -11.75
N SER A 36 5.12 -5.83 -10.96
CA SER A 36 4.65 -7.16 -11.35
C SER A 36 3.23 -7.15 -11.94
N GLN A 37 2.42 -6.16 -11.55
CA GLN A 37 1.05 -5.97 -12.04
C GLN A 37 0.73 -4.47 -12.14
N VAL A 38 -0.01 -4.09 -13.18
CA VAL A 38 -0.54 -2.74 -13.39
C VAL A 38 -2.00 -2.86 -13.82
N ASP A 39 -2.91 -2.47 -12.92
CA ASP A 39 -4.35 -2.44 -13.17
C ASP A 39 -4.78 -1.03 -13.61
N ASP A 40 -4.64 -0.76 -14.90
CA ASP A 40 -5.16 0.45 -15.53
C ASP A 40 -6.61 0.23 -16.02
N ARG A 41 -7.58 0.53 -15.16
CA ARG A 41 -9.01 0.42 -15.48
C ARG A 41 -9.53 1.67 -16.17
N LYS A 42 -10.04 1.56 -17.40
CA LYS A 42 -10.66 2.67 -18.14
C LYS A 42 -11.75 3.36 -17.30
N GLY A 43 -11.68 4.69 -17.20
CA GLY A 43 -12.62 5.51 -16.40
C GLY A 43 -12.23 5.70 -14.93
N SER A 44 -11.26 4.94 -14.40
CA SER A 44 -10.71 5.16 -13.06
C SER A 44 -9.68 6.30 -13.06
N THR A 45 -9.78 7.19 -12.08
CA THR A 45 -8.76 8.22 -11.79
C THR A 45 -7.55 7.65 -11.06
N MET A 46 -7.69 6.48 -10.44
CA MET A 46 -6.62 5.79 -9.73
C MET A 46 -6.13 4.58 -10.54
N ILE A 47 -4.82 4.38 -10.56
CA ILE A 47 -4.17 3.17 -11.06
C ILE A 47 -3.63 2.40 -9.85
N PHE A 48 -3.91 1.10 -9.83
CA PHE A 48 -3.43 0.19 -8.80
C PHE A 48 -2.33 -0.68 -9.40
N MET A 49 -1.27 -0.90 -8.63
CA MET A 49 -0.08 -1.62 -9.07
C MET A 49 0.40 -2.52 -7.94
N ARG A 50 1.23 -3.50 -8.30
CA ARG A 50 1.94 -4.32 -7.34
C ARG A 50 3.44 -4.18 -7.55
N LEU A 51 4.16 -3.79 -6.50
CA LEU A 51 5.62 -3.84 -6.46
C LEU A 51 6.06 -5.13 -5.79
N ARG A 52 6.90 -5.92 -6.47
CA ARG A 52 7.56 -7.10 -5.91
C ARG A 52 9.02 -6.81 -5.60
N ASP A 53 9.53 -7.47 -4.57
CA ASP A 53 10.96 -7.55 -4.30
C ASP A 53 11.63 -8.52 -5.29
N THR A 54 12.89 -8.24 -5.68
CA THR A 54 13.63 -9.08 -6.63
C THR A 54 14.43 -10.20 -5.96
N SER A 55 14.59 -10.14 -4.64
CA SER A 55 15.41 -11.04 -3.83
C SER A 55 14.59 -11.88 -2.84
N ALA A 56 13.34 -11.50 -2.57
CA ALA A 56 12.43 -12.23 -1.70
C ALA A 56 11.02 -12.35 -2.29
N GLU A 57 10.26 -13.36 -1.85
CA GLU A 57 8.84 -13.52 -2.20
C GLU A 57 7.98 -12.54 -1.40
N MET A 58 8.14 -11.25 -1.69
CA MET A 58 7.44 -10.16 -1.01
C MET A 58 6.87 -9.20 -2.03
N SER A 59 5.68 -8.66 -1.74
CA SER A 59 5.08 -7.63 -2.57
C SER A 59 4.20 -6.68 -1.77
N ILE A 60 4.06 -5.46 -2.28
CA ILE A 60 3.23 -4.42 -1.69
C ILE A 60 2.38 -3.75 -2.77
N SER A 61 1.12 -3.46 -2.44
CA SER A 61 0.24 -2.70 -3.31
C SER A 61 0.66 -1.24 -3.33
N VAL A 62 0.60 -0.63 -4.51
CA VAL A 62 0.86 0.81 -4.70
C VAL A 62 -0.27 1.37 -5.52
N SER A 63 -0.73 2.57 -5.18
CA SER A 63 -1.71 3.28 -5.99
C SER A 63 -1.26 4.71 -6.26
N CYS A 64 -1.62 5.23 -7.43
CA CYS A 64 -1.38 6.63 -7.74
C CYS A 64 -2.48 7.16 -8.66
N HIS A 65 -2.59 8.48 -8.72
CA HIS A 65 -3.47 9.12 -9.70
C HIS A 65 -2.97 8.82 -11.12
N ARG A 66 -3.89 8.62 -12.05
CA ARG A 66 -3.60 8.28 -13.45
C ARG A 66 -2.62 9.25 -14.10
N SER A 67 -2.71 10.55 -13.78
CA SER A 67 -1.78 11.55 -14.33
C SER A 67 -0.33 11.36 -13.89
N VAL A 68 -0.09 10.81 -12.69
CA VAL A 68 1.27 10.53 -12.18
C VAL A 68 1.87 9.36 -12.96
N PHE A 69 1.11 8.30 -13.16
CA PHE A 69 1.55 7.15 -13.95
C PHE A 69 1.76 7.53 -15.43
N ALA A 70 0.86 8.33 -16.00
CA ALA A 70 0.96 8.77 -17.39
C ALA A 70 2.23 9.61 -17.67
N ALA A 71 2.79 10.27 -16.65
CA ALA A 71 4.02 11.05 -16.78
C ALA A 71 5.29 10.18 -16.93
N VAL A 72 5.22 8.90 -16.55
CA VAL A 72 6.36 7.95 -16.61
C VAL A 72 6.13 6.79 -17.58
N ALA A 73 4.90 6.62 -18.07
CA ALA A 73 4.55 5.61 -19.06
C ALA A 73 5.05 5.99 -20.47
N PRO A 74 5.29 5.01 -21.36
CA PRO A 74 5.23 3.56 -21.12
C PRO A 74 6.45 3.08 -20.33
N LEU A 75 6.22 2.11 -19.44
CA LEU A 75 7.28 1.44 -18.70
C LEU A 75 7.67 0.13 -19.40
N PRO A 76 8.95 -0.26 -19.39
CA PRO A 76 9.36 -1.56 -19.90
C PRO A 76 8.77 -2.70 -19.05
N ALA A 77 8.74 -3.91 -19.60
CA ALA A 77 8.44 -5.10 -18.82
C ALA A 77 9.41 -5.20 -17.64
N ASN A 78 8.91 -5.59 -16.46
CA ASN A 78 9.69 -5.72 -15.23
C ASN A 78 10.39 -4.40 -14.83
N ALA A 79 9.75 -3.25 -15.08
CA ALA A 79 10.28 -1.96 -14.69
C ALA A 79 10.53 -1.90 -13.17
N ARG A 80 11.79 -1.62 -12.80
CA ARG A 80 12.16 -1.27 -11.43
C ARG A 80 11.97 0.21 -11.22
N ILE A 81 11.15 0.56 -10.24
CA ILE A 81 10.79 1.94 -9.95
C ILE A 81 11.10 2.28 -8.50
N LYS A 82 11.27 3.58 -8.24
CA LYS A 82 11.35 4.15 -6.90
C LYS A 82 10.13 5.01 -6.67
N VAL A 83 9.47 4.78 -5.54
CA VAL A 83 8.25 5.49 -5.14
C VAL A 83 8.48 6.16 -3.81
N PHE A 84 8.17 7.44 -3.72
CA PHE A 84 8.07 8.14 -2.44
C PHE A 84 6.61 8.21 -2.04
N SER A 85 6.22 7.46 -1.02
CA SER A 85 4.83 7.44 -0.55
C SER A 85 4.71 7.17 0.94
N LYS A 86 3.54 7.49 1.48
CA LYS A 86 3.12 7.11 2.82
C LYS A 86 2.33 5.81 2.75
N VAL A 87 2.65 4.86 3.63
CA VAL A 87 1.82 3.66 3.78
C VAL A 87 0.46 4.03 4.38
N ASN A 88 -0.61 3.62 3.71
CA ASN A 88 -1.98 3.79 4.14
C ASN A 88 -2.59 2.44 4.53
N PHE A 89 -3.14 2.38 5.74
CA PHE A 89 -3.99 1.28 6.19
C PHE A 89 -5.46 1.70 6.07
N TYR A 90 -6.24 0.90 5.35
CA TYR A 90 -7.67 1.14 5.13
C TYR A 90 -8.47 0.41 6.21
N THR A 91 -8.97 1.15 7.20
CA THR A 91 -9.65 0.57 8.37
C THR A 91 -10.94 -0.18 8.05
N GLY A 92 -11.55 0.10 6.89
CA GLY A 92 -12.79 -0.54 6.44
C GLY A 92 -12.63 -2.00 5.98
N ASN A 93 -11.45 -2.39 5.49
CA ASN A 93 -11.19 -3.75 4.98
C ASN A 93 -9.86 -4.36 5.46
N GLY A 94 -9.07 -3.60 6.24
CA GLY A 94 -7.78 -4.03 6.75
C GLY A 94 -6.65 -4.10 5.70
N SER A 95 -6.85 -3.53 4.50
CA SER A 95 -5.83 -3.58 3.45
C SER A 95 -4.77 -2.49 3.62
N LEU A 96 -3.59 -2.72 3.04
CA LEU A 96 -2.47 -1.77 2.99
C LEU A 96 -2.14 -1.39 1.55
N SER A 97 -1.81 -0.12 1.33
CA SER A 97 -1.22 0.36 0.08
C SER A 97 -0.22 1.47 0.35
N LEU A 98 0.80 1.55 -0.50
CA LEU A 98 1.55 2.77 -0.76
C LEU A 98 0.74 3.70 -1.67
#